data_AF-A0A3S2UTB3-F1
#
_entry.id   AF-A0A3S2UTB3-F1
#
_cell.length_a   1.000
_cell.length_b   1.000
_cell.length_c   1.000
_cell.angle_alpha   90.00
_cell.angle_beta   90.00
_cell.angle_gamma   90.00
#
_symmetry.space_group_name_H-M   'P 1'
#
loop_
_entity.id
_entity.type
_entity.pdbx_description
1 polymer ?
#
loop_
_entity_poly.entity_id
_entity_poly.type
_entity_poly.pdbx_seq_one_letter_code
_entity_poly.pdbx_strand_id
1 'polypeptide(L)'
;MLVKFCREDGGDEIHVQHTEDIAGLIEASKGGKLIFGHDFYEYDNHILNTWTDDDGKLNQEVIIYLADYGTDLSRFVKVEAVIQETIETKFVTLETANLMLNADIVTIGDVSVDVRESEVTSKGIVKFHGNKVEI
;
A
#
# COMPACT_ATOMS: atom_id res chain seq x y z
N MET A 1 21.33 0.73 8.62
CA MET A 1 21.43 -0.49 7.79
C MET A 1 20.70 -0.21 6.47
N LEU A 2 21.01 -0.90 5.37
CA LEU A 2 20.39 -0.66 4.07
C LEU A 2 19.28 -1.68 3.81
N VAL A 3 18.14 -1.24 3.27
CA VAL A 3 17.08 -2.14 2.81
C VAL A 3 16.69 -1.81 1.39
N LYS A 4 16.70 -2.83 0.53
CA LYS A 4 16.27 -2.78 -0.85
C LYS A 4 15.01 -3.61 -1.03
N PHE A 5 14.05 -3.08 -1.76
CA PHE A 5 12.88 -3.80 -2.22
C PHE A 5 13.05 -4.10 -3.70
N CYS A 6 13.03 -5.37 -4.07
CA CYS A 6 13.27 -5.86 -5.43
C CYS A 6 12.12 -6.73 -5.88
N ARG A 7 11.92 -6.86 -7.20
CA ARG A 7 10.98 -7.85 -7.74
C ARG A 7 11.47 -9.28 -7.52
N GLU A 8 10.55 -10.22 -7.32
CA GLU A 8 10.81 -11.63 -6.99
C GLU A 8 11.69 -12.38 -8.01
N ASP A 9 11.67 -11.95 -9.28
CA ASP A 9 12.44 -12.53 -10.38
C ASP A 9 13.94 -12.15 -10.35
N GLY A 10 14.39 -11.50 -9.27
CA GLY A 10 15.71 -10.88 -9.20
C GLY A 10 15.81 -9.62 -10.05
N GLY A 11 14.66 -9.07 -10.47
CA GLY A 11 14.54 -7.90 -11.33
C GLY A 11 14.81 -6.58 -10.62
N ASP A 12 14.19 -5.53 -11.16
CA ASP A 12 14.49 -4.14 -10.84
C ASP A 12 14.31 -3.79 -9.36
N GLU A 13 15.15 -2.86 -8.90
CA GLU A 13 15.03 -2.21 -7.59
C GLU A 13 13.81 -1.29 -7.60
N ILE A 14 12.82 -1.62 -6.76
CA ILE A 14 11.56 -0.87 -6.60
C ILE A 14 11.77 0.32 -5.68
N HIS A 15 12.47 0.11 -4.56
CA HIS A 15 12.67 1.12 -3.53
C HIS A 15 13.89 0.83 -2.66
N VAL A 16 14.50 1.89 -2.14
CA VAL A 16 15.64 1.80 -1.21
C VAL A 16 15.41 2.71 -0.03
N GLN A 17 15.69 2.20 1.16
CA GLN A 17 15.65 3.00 2.38
C GLN A 17 16.71 2.57 3.40
N HIS A 18 16.95 3.44 4.36
CA HIS A 18 17.77 3.15 5.53
C HIS A 18 16.90 2.98 6.77
N THR A 19 17.19 1.95 7.57
CA THR A 19 16.54 1.72 8.86
C THR A 19 17.55 1.26 9.90
N GLU A 20 17.18 1.47 11.17
CA GLU A 20 17.86 0.89 12.34
C GLU A 20 17.13 -0.38 12.84
N ASP A 21 15.89 -0.60 12.43
CA ASP A 21 15.06 -1.75 12.79
C ASP A 21 14.73 -2.62 11.57
N ILE A 22 15.68 -3.50 11.20
CA ILE A 22 15.47 -4.49 10.14
C ILE A 22 14.35 -5.45 10.49
N ALA A 23 14.29 -5.91 11.75
CA ALA A 23 13.38 -6.97 12.17
C ALA A 23 11.92 -6.48 12.09
N GLY A 24 11.64 -5.30 12.64
CA GLY A 24 10.32 -4.69 12.55
C GLY A 24 9.90 -4.40 11.11
N LEU A 25 10.84 -4.01 10.24
CA LEU A 25 10.55 -3.80 8.83
C LEU A 25 10.18 -5.09 8.09
N ILE A 26 10.93 -6.18 8.32
CA ILE A 26 10.64 -7.48 7.73
C ILE A 26 9.27 -7.98 8.22
N GLU A 27 8.98 -7.87 9.51
CA GLU A 27 7.68 -8.28 10.06
C GLU A 27 6.53 -7.43 9.51
N ALA A 28 6.71 -6.12 9.37
CA ALA A 28 5.73 -5.25 8.71
C ALA A 28 5.51 -5.63 7.24
N SER A 29 6.59 -6.02 6.54
CA SER A 29 6.53 -6.42 5.13
C SER A 29 5.80 -7.76 4.96
N LYS A 30 6.05 -8.75 5.83
CA LYS A 30 5.32 -10.03 5.83
C LYS A 30 3.85 -9.89 6.22
N GLY A 31 3.54 -8.91 7.08
CA GLY A 31 2.23 -8.74 7.69
C GLY A 31 1.15 -8.14 6.79
N GLY A 32 1.48 -7.72 5.56
CA GLY A 32 0.51 -7.07 4.68
C GLY A 32 0.99 -6.80 3.26
N LYS A 33 0.19 -6.00 2.55
CA LYS A 33 0.51 -5.52 1.20
C LYS A 33 1.42 -4.30 1.29
N LEU A 34 2.47 -4.30 0.49
CA LEU A 34 3.40 -3.19 0.35
C LEU A 34 2.97 -2.32 -0.83
N ILE A 35 3.03 -1.01 -0.64
CA ILE A 35 2.61 -0.03 -1.66
C ILE A 35 3.80 0.87 -1.95
N PHE A 36 4.27 0.84 -3.20
CA PHE A 36 5.30 1.75 -3.67
C PHE A 36 4.75 2.53 -4.88
N GLY A 37 4.58 3.84 -4.73
CA GLY A 37 3.95 4.67 -5.75
C GLY A 37 2.50 4.25 -6.00
N HIS A 38 2.23 3.74 -7.21
CA HIS A 38 0.92 3.23 -7.62
C HIS A 38 0.85 1.69 -7.67
N ASP A 39 1.95 1.03 -7.34
CA ASP A 39 2.11 -0.43 -7.49
C ASP A 39 1.96 -1.14 -6.14
N PHE A 40 1.44 -2.36 -6.22
CA PHE A 40 1.16 -3.22 -5.08
C PHE A 40 2.02 -4.46 -5.14
N TYR A 41 2.58 -4.77 -4.00
CA TYR A 41 3.52 -5.85 -3.84
C TYR A 41 3.14 -6.69 -2.65
N GLU A 42 3.35 -8.00 -2.76
CA GLU A 42 3.30 -8.90 -1.63
C GLU A 42 4.71 -9.34 -1.32
N TYR A 43 5.01 -9.44 -0.02
CA TYR A 43 6.26 -10.01 0.42
C TYR A 43 6.35 -11.46 -0.08
N ASP A 44 7.44 -11.79 -0.78
CA ASP A 44 7.76 -13.16 -1.17
C ASP A 44 8.84 -13.72 -0.23
N ASN A 45 10.04 -13.15 -0.28
CA ASN A 45 11.16 -13.59 0.52
C ASN A 45 12.12 -12.45 0.87
N HIS A 46 13.17 -12.73 1.65
CA HIS A 46 14.25 -11.77 1.86
C HIS A 46 15.60 -12.46 2.03
N ILE A 47 16.66 -11.70 1.78
CA ILE A 47 18.04 -12.05 2.07
C ILE A 47 18.61 -11.00 3.01
N LEU A 48 19.21 -11.43 4.12
CA LEU A 48 19.97 -10.56 5.02
C LEU A 48 21.47 -10.84 4.83
N ASN A 49 22.18 -9.85 4.29
CA ASN A 49 23.62 -9.86 4.15
C ASN A 49 24.26 -9.09 5.30
N THR A 50 25.30 -9.67 5.88
CA THR A 50 26.10 -9.04 6.94
C THR A 50 27.58 -9.20 6.61
N TRP A 51 28.34 -8.11 6.65
CA TRP A 51 29.78 -8.11 6.40
C TRP A 51 30.49 -7.09 7.27
N THR A 52 31.80 -7.26 7.41
CA THR A 52 32.68 -6.29 8.08
C THR A 52 33.54 -5.62 7.02
N ASP A 53 33.62 -4.29 7.05
CA ASP A 53 34.53 -3.56 6.16
C ASP A 53 35.99 -3.59 6.66
N ASP A 54 36.90 -3.03 5.86
CA ASP A 54 38.33 -3.00 6.16
C ASP A 54 38.67 -2.23 7.46
N ASP A 55 37.75 -1.37 7.92
CA ASP A 55 37.86 -0.62 9.18
C ASP A 55 37.27 -1.38 10.39
N GLY A 56 36.81 -2.62 10.19
CA GLY A 56 36.23 -3.44 11.25
C GLY A 56 34.78 -3.10 11.59
N LYS A 57 34.11 -2.25 10.81
CA LYS A 57 32.73 -1.85 11.05
C LYS A 57 31.76 -2.87 10.47
N LEU A 58 30.75 -3.24 11.27
CA LEU A 58 29.67 -4.14 10.87
C LEU A 58 28.70 -3.41 9.95
N ASN A 59 28.45 -3.98 8.78
CA ASN A 59 27.51 -3.50 7.79
C ASN A 59 26.44 -4.57 7.55
N GLN A 60 25.20 -4.12 7.33
CA GLN A 60 24.05 -4.99 7.08
C GLN A 60 23.22 -4.43 5.93
N GLU A 61 22.83 -5.32 5.02
CA GLU A 61 21.92 -5.06 3.92
C GLU A 61 20.82 -6.12 3.92
N VAL A 62 19.57 -5.68 3.76
CA VAL A 62 18.44 -6.57 3.51
C VAL A 62 17.94 -6.34 2.10
N ILE A 63 17.73 -7.41 1.36
CA ILE A 63 17.02 -7.40 0.10
C ILE A 63 15.69 -8.09 0.35
N ILE A 64 14.59 -7.36 0.26
CA ILE A 64 13.22 -7.87 0.35
C ILE A 64 12.71 -8.08 -1.07
N TYR A 65 12.42 -9.33 -1.41
CA TYR A 65 11.86 -9.71 -2.68
C TYR A 65 10.35 -9.67 -2.62
N LEU A 66 9.78 -9.05 -3.63
CA LEU A 66 8.38 -8.73 -3.73
C LEU A 66 7.78 -9.41 -4.95
N ALA A 67 6.79 -10.24 -4.70
CA ALA A 67 5.92 -10.71 -5.76
C ALA A 67 5.10 -9.52 -6.25
N ASP A 68 5.10 -9.30 -7.56
CA ASP A 68 4.02 -8.52 -8.16
C ASP A 68 2.74 -9.24 -7.76
N TYR A 69 1.85 -8.56 -7.04
CA TYR A 69 0.51 -9.09 -6.79
C TYR A 69 -0.12 -9.19 -8.17
N GLY A 70 -0.12 -10.40 -8.76
CA GLY A 70 -0.32 -10.64 -10.18
C GLY A 70 -1.37 -9.70 -10.76
N THR A 71 -1.07 -9.13 -11.92
CA THR A 71 -1.77 -8.08 -12.67
C THR A 71 -3.24 -8.40 -12.96
N ASP A 72 -4.05 -8.51 -11.91
CA ASP A 72 -5.49 -8.41 -11.98
C ASP A 72 -5.94 -7.24 -11.09
N LEU A 73 -5.39 -6.07 -11.41
CA LEU A 73 -5.92 -4.77 -10.99
C LEU A 73 -7.42 -4.63 -11.35
N SER A 74 -7.99 -5.49 -12.22
CA SER A 74 -9.43 -5.51 -12.46
C SER A 74 -10.26 -5.77 -11.19
N ARG A 75 -9.65 -6.34 -10.14
CA ARG A 75 -10.34 -6.66 -8.89
C ARG A 75 -10.14 -5.65 -7.79
N PHE A 76 -9.38 -4.57 -8.00
CA PHE A 76 -9.18 -3.54 -6.98
C PHE A 76 -9.47 -2.17 -7.55
N VAL A 77 -10.07 -1.33 -6.72
CA VAL A 77 -10.51 0.00 -7.09
C VAL A 77 -10.01 0.98 -6.05
N LYS A 78 -9.47 2.11 -6.50
CA LYS A 78 -9.14 3.22 -5.63
C LYS A 78 -10.44 3.89 -5.21
N VAL A 79 -10.67 4.00 -3.90
CA VAL A 79 -11.80 4.72 -3.32
C VAL A 79 -11.33 5.96 -2.58
N GLU A 80 -12.10 7.03 -2.68
CA GLU A 80 -11.84 8.28 -1.98
C GLU A 80 -13.10 8.75 -1.24
N ALA A 81 -12.94 9.14 0.03
CA ALA A 81 -13.94 9.88 0.79
C ALA A 81 -13.64 11.37 0.63
N VAL A 82 -14.59 12.13 0.10
CA VAL A 82 -14.44 13.56 -0.19
C VAL A 82 -15.39 14.36 0.69
N ILE A 83 -14.82 15.12 1.64
CA ILE A 83 -15.56 15.99 2.56
C ILE A 83 -14.92 17.38 2.52
N GLN A 84 -15.59 18.34 1.88
CA GLN A 84 -15.08 19.70 1.71
C GLN A 84 -13.64 19.71 1.14
N GLU A 85 -12.64 20.10 1.94
CA GLU A 85 -11.23 20.14 1.55
C GLU A 85 -10.44 18.87 1.96
N THR A 86 -11.09 17.92 2.63
CA THR A 86 -10.47 16.66 3.09
C THR A 86 -10.75 15.54 2.10
N ILE A 87 -9.68 14.84 1.69
CA ILE A 87 -9.76 13.64 0.86
C ILE A 87 -9.01 12.52 1.58
N GLU A 88 -9.74 11.47 1.93
CA GLU A 88 -9.16 10.25 2.49
C GLU A 88 -9.20 9.14 1.44
N THR A 89 -8.11 8.39 1.30
CA THR A 89 -7.91 7.46 0.17
C THR A 89 -7.61 6.05 0.65
N LYS A 90 -8.24 5.06 0.01
CA LYS A 90 -7.90 3.65 0.22
C LYS A 90 -8.05 2.83 -1.06
N PHE A 91 -7.40 1.68 -1.10
CA PHE A 91 -7.64 0.67 -2.12
C PHE A 91 -8.48 -0.47 -1.53
N VAL A 92 -9.56 -0.82 -2.23
CA VAL A 92 -10.48 -1.88 -1.83
C VAL A 92 -10.72 -2.83 -3.00
N THR A 93 -11.28 -4.02 -2.75
CA THR A 93 -11.66 -4.92 -3.84
C THR A 93 -12.82 -4.32 -4.65
N LEU A 94 -12.99 -4.74 -5.90
CA LEU A 94 -14.11 -4.36 -6.77
C LEU A 94 -15.45 -4.75 -6.12
N GLU A 95 -15.50 -5.91 -5.46
CA GLU A 95 -16.66 -6.35 -4.69
C GLU A 95 -16.98 -5.37 -3.56
N THR A 96 -15.99 -4.96 -2.76
CA THR A 96 -16.18 -3.96 -1.70
C THR A 96 -16.58 -2.60 -2.27
N ALA A 97 -15.96 -2.15 -3.36
CA ALA A 97 -16.33 -0.90 -4.02
C ALA A 97 -17.79 -0.92 -4.51
N ASN A 98 -18.25 -2.04 -5.09
CA ASN A 98 -19.64 -2.23 -5.51
C ASN A 98 -20.62 -2.22 -4.34
N LEU A 99 -20.23 -2.76 -3.18
CA LEU A 99 -21.03 -2.64 -1.96
C LEU A 99 -21.09 -1.18 -1.48
N MET A 100 -19.96 -0.47 -1.47
CA MET A 100 -19.88 0.94 -1.07
C MET A 100 -20.72 1.86 -1.97
N LEU A 101 -20.78 1.61 -3.28
CA LEU A 101 -21.59 2.38 -4.23
C LEU A 101 -23.09 2.39 -3.92
N ASN A 102 -23.58 1.43 -3.14
CA ASN A 102 -24.99 1.33 -2.75
C ASN A 102 -25.21 1.68 -1.27
N ALA A 103 -24.18 2.11 -0.55
CA ALA A 103 -24.26 2.41 0.87
C ALA A 103 -24.63 3.88 1.11
N ASP A 104 -25.48 4.12 2.11
CA ASP A 104 -25.78 5.49 2.58
C ASP A 104 -24.60 6.08 3.36
N ILE A 105 -23.80 5.23 4.01
CA ILE A 105 -22.61 5.62 4.77
C ILE A 105 -21.43 4.77 4.33
N VAL A 106 -20.31 5.43 4.01
CA VAL A 106 -19.06 4.79 3.61
C VAL A 106 -17.94 5.24 4.55
N THR A 107 -17.24 4.27 5.14
CA THR A 107 -16.05 4.51 5.96
C THR A 107 -14.79 4.15 5.19
N ILE A 108 -13.90 5.12 5.02
CA ILE A 108 -12.59 4.98 4.38
C ILE A 108 -11.56 5.52 5.37
N GLY A 109 -10.62 4.67 5.80
CA GLY A 109 -9.67 5.04 6.84
C GLY A 109 -10.38 5.33 8.16
N ASP A 110 -10.12 6.52 8.71
CA ASP A 110 -10.77 7.09 9.90
C ASP A 110 -11.93 8.05 9.55
N VAL A 111 -12.26 8.18 8.27
CA VAL A 111 -13.30 9.09 7.77
C VAL A 111 -14.55 8.31 7.39
N SER A 112 -15.69 8.72 7.95
CA SER A 112 -17.01 8.24 7.55
C SER A 112 -17.82 9.34 6.86
N VAL A 113 -18.42 9.00 5.72
CA VAL A 113 -19.15 9.93 4.85
C VAL A 113 -20.61 9.48 4.73
N ASP A 114 -21.57 10.39 5.00
CA ASP A 114 -22.96 10.28 4.56
C ASP A 114 -23.03 10.61 3.07
N VAL A 115 -23.11 9.58 2.24
CA VAL A 115 -22.90 9.66 0.79
C VAL A 115 -24.06 10.40 0.13
N ARG A 116 -23.75 11.56 -0.45
CA ARG A 116 -24.71 12.37 -1.22
C ARG A 116 -24.56 12.16 -2.72
N GLU A 117 -23.33 11.92 -3.16
CA GLU A 117 -23.00 11.68 -4.54
C GLU A 117 -21.83 10.69 -4.62
N SER A 118 -21.87 9.81 -5.62
CA SER A 118 -20.76 8.93 -5.97
C SER A 118 -20.38 9.17 -7.42
N GLU A 119 -19.08 9.33 -7.70
CA GLU A 119 -18.57 9.45 -9.06
C GLU A 119 -17.49 8.38 -9.34
N VAL A 120 -17.48 7.88 -10.57
CA VAL A 120 -16.37 7.05 -11.08
C VAL A 120 -15.63 7.87 -12.12
N THR A 121 -14.40 8.25 -11.79
CA THR A 121 -13.58 9.10 -12.68
C THR A 121 -13.12 8.32 -13.92
N SER A 122 -12.67 9.04 -14.95
CA SER A 122 -12.05 8.44 -16.14
C SER A 122 -10.77 7.65 -15.84
N LYS A 123 -10.19 7.80 -14.64
CA LYS A 123 -9.04 7.04 -14.14
C LYS A 123 -9.44 5.80 -13.33
N GLY A 124 -10.74 5.48 -13.24
CA GLY A 124 -11.25 4.34 -12.47
C GLY A 124 -11.25 4.54 -10.95
N ILE A 125 -11.15 5.78 -10.48
CA ILE A 125 -11.27 6.11 -9.05
C ILE A 125 -12.75 6.31 -8.71
N VAL A 126 -13.23 5.64 -7.67
CA VAL A 126 -14.57 5.84 -7.10
C VAL A 126 -14.47 6.85 -5.98
N LYS A 127 -15.25 7.93 -6.05
CA LYS A 127 -15.26 8.98 -5.03
C LYS A 127 -16.63 9.09 -4.41
N PHE A 128 -16.66 9.16 -3.09
CA PHE A 128 -17.86 9.32 -2.28
C PHE A 128 -17.86 10.73 -1.70
N HIS A 129 -18.77 11.57 -2.18
CA HIS A 129 -18.93 12.96 -1.76
C HIS A 129 -20.06 13.07 -0.76
N GLY A 130 -19.83 13.81 0.33
CA GLY A 130 -20.85 13.97 1.35
C GLY A 130 -20.40 14.73 2.58
N ASN A 131 -21.16 14.55 3.66
CA ASN A 131 -20.86 15.15 4.95
C ASN A 131 -20.16 14.15 5.85
N LYS A 132 -19.27 14.64 6.73
CA LYS A 132 -18.68 13.81 7.78
C LYS A 132 -19.77 13.31 8.72
N VAL A 133 -19.70 12.03 9.07
CA VAL A 133 -20.51 11.42 10.13
C VAL A 133 -19.57 10.91 11.21
N GLU A 134 -19.98 11.09 12.47
CA GLU A 134 -19.37 10.41 13.62
C GLU A 134 -20.18 9.16 13.92
N ILE A 135 -19.52 7.99 13.90
CA ILE A 135 -20.11 6.68 14.14
C ILE A 135 -19.55 6.11 15.45
#